data_AF-A0A931E6J5-F1
#
_entry.id   AF-A0A931E6J5-F1
#
_cell.length_a   1.000
_cell.length_b   1.000
_cell.length_c   1.000
_cell.angle_alpha   90.00
_cell.angle_beta   90.00
_cell.angle_gamma   90.00
#
_symmetry.space_group_name_H-M   'P 1'
#
loop_
_entity.id
_entity.type
_entity.pdbx_description
1 polymer ?
#
loop_
_entity_poly.entity_id
_entity_poly.type
_entity_poly.pdbx_seq_one_letter_code
_entity_poly.pdbx_strand_id
1 'polypeptide(L)'
;MVLHDFWTFFIWSTVAGLAIIGIYQLLLLILRARGVFVTRTKFGLTMIFDSEDADGTPIRLLNVNGTFQSVSYIAPELRFELCVHYHRMMAKVIQQVATQGHVVVMGGGGFSLPKYLATHMTGGVID
;
A
#
# COMPACT_ATOMS: atom_id res chain seq x y z
N MET A 1 32.89 -18.34 -39.12
CA MET A 1 32.92 -18.53 -37.66
C MET A 1 32.31 -17.33 -36.95
N VAL A 2 32.94 -16.15 -36.99
CA VAL A 2 32.51 -14.92 -36.27
C VAL A 2 31.02 -14.55 -36.46
N LEU A 3 30.49 -14.62 -37.68
CA LEU A 3 29.08 -14.26 -37.94
C LEU A 3 28.09 -15.26 -37.33
N HIS A 4 28.41 -16.56 -37.31
CA HIS A 4 27.57 -17.59 -36.70
C HIS A 4 27.57 -17.47 -35.17
N ASP A 5 28.74 -17.19 -34.59
CA ASP A 5 28.90 -16.99 -33.15
C ASP A 5 28.17 -15.72 -32.67
N PHE A 6 28.16 -14.67 -33.50
CA PHE A 6 27.36 -13.47 -33.27
C PHE A 6 25.85 -13.75 -33.27
N TRP A 7 25.34 -14.44 -34.30
CA TRP A 7 23.91 -14.74 -34.42
C TRP A 7 23.41 -15.67 -33.31
N THR A 8 24.19 -16.69 -32.95
CA THR A 8 23.86 -17.58 -31.84
C THR A 8 23.79 -16.82 -30.52
N PHE A 9 24.78 -15.97 -30.21
CA PHE A 9 24.73 -15.12 -29.02
C PHE A 9 23.49 -14.21 -29.00
N PHE A 10 23.21 -13.54 -30.12
CA PHE A 10 22.06 -12.65 -30.25
C PHE A 10 20.73 -13.38 -30.00
N ILE A 11 20.54 -14.55 -30.61
CA ILE A 11 19.34 -15.38 -30.43
C ILE A 11 19.19 -15.78 -28.96
N TRP A 12 20.24 -16.35 -28.35
CA TRP A 12 20.18 -16.80 -26.96
C TRP A 12 19.95 -15.65 -25.97
N SER A 13 20.56 -14.48 -26.19
CA SER A 13 20.30 -13.29 -25.37
C SER A 13 18.84 -12.81 -25.47
N THR A 14 18.25 -12.89 -26.67
CA THR A 14 16.85 -12.51 -26.91
C THR A 14 15.92 -13.50 -26.22
N VAL A 15 16.17 -14.80 -26.37
CA VAL A 15 15.40 -15.86 -25.69
C VAL A 15 15.47 -15.70 -24.17
N ALA A 16 16.66 -15.45 -23.61
CA ALA A 16 16.82 -15.20 -22.18
C ALA A 16 16.06 -13.95 -21.71
N GLY A 17 16.12 -12.86 -22.48
CA GLY A 17 15.38 -11.64 -22.18
C GLY A 17 13.86 -11.86 -22.18
N LEU A 18 13.33 -12.56 -23.19
CA LEU A 18 11.92 -12.91 -23.28
C LEU A 18 11.49 -13.84 -22.13
N ALA A 19 12.35 -14.79 -21.75
CA ALA A 19 12.07 -15.67 -20.61
C ALA A 19 11.95 -14.89 -19.29
N ILE A 20 12.87 -13.95 -19.03
CA ILE A 20 12.82 -13.08 -17.84
C ILE A 20 11.54 -12.23 -17.82
N ILE A 21 11.21 -11.61 -18.95
CA ILE A 21 9.98 -10.80 -19.06
C ILE A 21 8.75 -11.69 -18.84
N GLY A 22 8.71 -12.88 -19.44
CA GLY A 22 7.62 -13.84 -19.26
C GLY A 22 7.43 -14.27 -17.82
N ILE A 23 8.53 -14.61 -17.12
CA ILE A 23 8.50 -14.96 -15.68
C ILE A 23 7.98 -13.77 -14.86
N TYR A 24 8.48 -12.56 -15.13
CA TYR A 24 8.04 -11.36 -14.42
C TYR A 24 6.55 -11.10 -14.59
N GLN A 25 6.02 -11.19 -15.82
CA GLN A 25 4.59 -11.03 -16.09
C GLN A 25 3.76 -12.13 -15.43
N LEU A 26 4.24 -13.37 -15.44
CA LEU A 26 3.58 -14.49 -14.77
C LEU A 26 3.47 -14.24 -13.25
N LEU A 27 4.53 -13.75 -12.61
CA LEU A 27 4.49 -13.40 -11.18
C LEU A 27 3.47 -12.30 -10.90
N LEU A 28 3.40 -11.25 -11.72
CA LEU A 28 2.39 -10.20 -11.57
C LEU A 28 0.96 -10.71 -11.76
N LEU A 29 0.75 -11.63 -12.71
CA LEU A 29 -0.55 -12.27 -12.93
C LEU A 29 -0.97 -13.13 -11.74
N ILE A 30 -0.04 -13.91 -11.17
CA ILE A 30 -0.28 -14.71 -9.96
C ILE A 30 -0.66 -13.80 -8.79
N LEU A 31 0.08 -12.71 -8.58
CA LEU A 31 -0.22 -11.73 -7.54
C LEU A 31 -1.61 -11.13 -7.73
N ARG A 32 -1.95 -10.71 -8.95
CA ARG A 32 -3.27 -10.17 -9.27
C ARG A 32 -4.39 -11.20 -9.05
N ALA A 33 -4.17 -12.45 -9.43
CA ALA A 33 -5.12 -13.54 -9.18
C ALA A 33 -5.34 -13.79 -7.68
N ARG A 34 -4.34 -13.48 -6.85
CA ARG A 34 -4.43 -13.52 -5.38
C ARG A 34 -4.96 -12.22 -4.76
N GLY A 35 -5.49 -11.28 -5.56
CA GLY A 35 -6.03 -10.01 -5.09
C GLY A 35 -4.96 -8.97 -4.70
N VAL A 36 -3.69 -9.20 -5.05
CA VAL A 36 -2.60 -8.25 -4.80
C VAL A 36 -2.45 -7.32 -5.99
N PHE A 37 -2.75 -6.04 -5.79
CA PHE A 37 -2.49 -4.99 -6.76
C PHE A 37 -1.07 -4.46 -6.60
N VAL A 38 -0.27 -4.56 -7.66
CA VAL A 38 1.13 -4.12 -7.68
C VAL A 38 1.27 -2.93 -8.63
N THR A 39 1.89 -1.85 -8.15
CA THR A 39 2.18 -0.67 -8.97
C THR A 39 3.50 -0.05 -8.56
N ARG A 40 4.14 0.71 -9.45
CA ARG A 40 5.35 1.49 -9.13
C ARG A 40 4.98 2.94 -8.92
N THR A 41 5.27 3.48 -7.75
CA THR A 41 5.07 4.89 -7.41
C THR A 41 6.41 5.62 -7.31
N LYS A 42 6.39 6.94 -7.14
CA LYS A 42 7.61 7.73 -6.87
C LYS A 42 8.34 7.32 -5.59
N PHE A 43 7.65 6.63 -4.68
CA PHE A 43 8.20 6.13 -3.42
C PHE A 43 8.66 4.67 -3.53
N GLY A 44 8.51 4.04 -4.70
CA GLY A 44 8.98 2.69 -4.99
C GLY A 44 7.87 1.70 -5.32
N LEU A 45 8.16 0.41 -5.15
CA LEU A 45 7.20 -0.65 -5.44
C LEU A 45 6.10 -0.64 -4.38
N THR A 46 4.85 -0.56 -4.81
CA THR A 46 3.68 -0.45 -3.95
C THR A 46 2.76 -1.64 -4.17
N MET A 47 2.33 -2.26 -3.08
CA MET A 47 1.36 -3.35 -3.09
C MET A 47 0.14 -2.96 -2.26
N ILE A 48 -1.05 -3.25 -2.79
CA ILE A 48 -2.31 -3.12 -2.08
C ILE A 48 -2.98 -4.49 -2.11
N PHE A 49 -3.34 -5.01 -0.95
CA PHE A 49 -3.98 -6.32 -0.84
C PHE A 49 -4.85 -6.40 0.41
N ASP A 50 -5.82 -7.30 0.35
CA ASP A 50 -6.77 -7.51 1.44
C ASP A 50 -6.29 -8.65 2.36
N SER A 51 -6.65 -8.55 3.63
CA SER A 51 -6.34 -9.49 4.70
C SER A 51 -7.41 -9.37 5.79
N GLU A 52 -7.17 -9.99 6.94
CA GLU A 52 -8.05 -9.95 8.10
C GLU A 52 -7.26 -9.47 9.32
N ASP A 53 -7.91 -8.71 10.20
CA ASP A 53 -7.32 -8.40 11.50
C ASP A 53 -7.44 -9.59 12.47
N ALA A 54 -7.01 -9.40 13.72
CA ALA A 54 -7.02 -10.46 14.73
C ALA A 54 -8.43 -11.00 15.05
N ASP A 55 -9.47 -10.20 14.78
CA ASP A 55 -10.87 -10.53 15.03
C ASP A 55 -11.57 -11.07 13.77
N GLY A 56 -10.83 -11.26 12.67
CA GLY A 56 -11.37 -11.72 11.38
C GLY A 56 -12.03 -10.61 10.56
N THR A 57 -11.86 -9.33 10.94
CA THR A 57 -12.47 -8.21 10.23
C THR A 57 -11.67 -7.90 8.96
N PRO A 58 -12.31 -7.81 7.79
CA PRO A 58 -11.62 -7.51 6.53
C PRO A 58 -10.91 -6.14 6.54
N ILE A 59 -9.61 -6.18 6.24
CA ILE A 59 -8.73 -5.02 6.17
C ILE A 59 -7.98 -4.98 4.84
N ARG A 60 -7.64 -3.79 4.38
CA ARG A 60 -6.79 -3.53 3.22
C ARG A 60 -5.47 -2.94 3.66
N LEU A 61 -4.38 -3.59 3.26
CA LEU A 61 -3.01 -3.22 3.58
C LEU A 61 -2.39 -2.43 2.43
N LEU A 62 -1.64 -1.39 2.78
CA LEU A 62 -0.76 -0.64 1.87
C LEU A 62 0.69 -0.93 2.24
N ASN A 63 1.42 -1.56 1.32
CA ASN A 63 2.85 -1.82 1.45
C ASN A 63 3.62 -0.97 0.44
N VAL A 64 4.70 -0.33 0.87
CA VAL A 64 5.63 0.40 -0.01
C VAL A 64 7.05 -0.05 0.30
N ASN A 65 7.77 -0.53 -0.71
CA ASN A 65 9.13 -1.08 -0.63
C ASN A 65 9.31 -2.14 0.47
N GLY A 66 8.32 -3.01 0.67
CA GLY A 66 8.40 -4.08 1.66
C GLY A 66 7.95 -3.67 3.06
N THR A 67 7.64 -2.40 3.32
CA THR A 67 7.14 -1.93 4.61
C THR A 67 5.64 -1.63 4.56
N PHE A 68 4.90 -2.09 5.57
CA PHE A 68 3.50 -1.70 5.76
C PHE A 68 3.42 -0.22 6.13
N GLN A 69 2.84 0.57 5.25
CA GLN A 69 2.67 2.01 5.43
C GLN A 69 1.30 2.38 6.01
N SER A 70 0.27 1.59 5.69
CA SER A 70 -1.09 1.87 6.14
C SER A 70 -1.98 0.65 6.12
N VAL A 71 -3.11 0.77 6.80
CA VAL A 71 -4.18 -0.21 6.79
C VAL A 71 -5.52 0.49 7.02
N SER A 72 -6.57 -0.02 6.38
CA SER A 72 -7.94 0.46 6.51
C SER A 72 -8.91 -0.72 6.56
N TYR A 73 -10.00 -0.60 7.32
CA TYR A 73 -11.12 -1.51 7.19
C TYR A 73 -11.75 -1.37 5.80
N ILE A 74 -12.20 -2.50 5.27
CA ILE A 74 -12.94 -2.57 3.99
C ILE A 74 -14.43 -2.32 4.23
N ALA A 75 -14.93 -2.77 5.39
CA ALA A 75 -16.32 -2.64 5.78
C ALA A 75 -16.74 -1.15 5.81
N PRO A 76 -17.83 -0.75 5.09
CA PRO A 76 -18.23 0.65 4.97
C PRO A 76 -18.48 1.36 6.30
N GLU A 77 -19.02 0.66 7.28
CA GLU A 77 -19.31 1.14 8.63
C GLU A 77 -18.05 1.40 9.47
N LEU A 78 -16.93 0.75 9.13
CA LEU A 78 -15.64 0.92 9.79
C LEU A 78 -14.64 1.75 8.96
N ARG A 79 -15.05 2.29 7.80
CA ARG A 79 -14.15 2.92 6.83
C ARG A 79 -13.38 4.12 7.40
N PHE A 80 -13.87 4.75 8.46
CA PHE A 80 -13.22 5.86 9.15
C PHE A 80 -12.54 5.44 10.45
N GLU A 81 -12.74 4.21 10.90
CA GLU A 81 -12.11 3.67 12.08
C GLU A 81 -10.65 3.30 11.84
N LEU A 82 -9.89 3.29 12.94
CA LEU A 82 -8.46 3.01 12.92
C LEU A 82 -8.23 1.53 13.20
N CYS A 83 -7.58 0.81 12.27
CA CYS A 83 -7.24 -0.62 12.49
C CYS A 83 -6.02 -0.79 13.40
N VAL A 84 -5.10 0.17 13.42
CA VAL A 84 -3.83 0.04 14.15
C VAL A 84 -3.85 0.75 15.49
N HIS A 85 -3.35 0.06 16.51
CA HIS A 85 -3.22 0.59 17.85
C HIS A 85 -2.43 1.91 17.93
N TYR A 86 -1.33 2.05 17.18
CA TYR A 86 -0.53 3.28 17.23
C TYR A 86 -1.32 4.50 16.74
N HIS A 87 -2.13 4.37 15.67
CA HIS A 87 -2.98 5.46 15.21
C HIS A 87 -4.04 5.82 16.24
N ARG A 88 -4.65 4.83 16.92
CA ARG A 88 -5.63 5.07 17.99
C ARG A 88 -5.01 5.88 19.14
N MET A 89 -3.77 5.52 19.51
CA MET A 89 -3.01 6.27 20.52
C MET A 89 -2.70 7.70 20.06
N MET A 90 -2.27 7.90 18.81
CA MET A 90 -2.03 9.24 18.26
C MET A 90 -3.30 10.09 18.28
N ALA A 91 -4.43 9.54 17.81
CA ALA A 91 -5.70 10.24 17.80
C ALA A 91 -6.16 10.64 19.21
N LYS A 92 -6.01 9.74 20.20
CA LYS A 92 -6.32 10.03 21.60
C LYS A 92 -5.49 11.19 22.14
N VAL A 93 -4.18 11.19 21.89
CA VAL A 93 -3.29 12.28 22.33
C VAL A 93 -3.68 13.60 21.65
N ILE A 94 -3.91 13.59 20.34
CA ILE A 94 -4.32 14.77 19.57
C ILE A 94 -5.61 15.36 20.13
N GLN A 95 -6.63 14.52 20.37
CA GLN A 95 -7.92 14.98 20.90
C GLN A 95 -7.83 15.52 22.33
N GLN A 96 -6.86 15.03 23.13
CA GLN A 96 -6.62 15.55 24.48
C GLN A 96 -5.96 16.92 24.48
N VAL A 97 -5.07 17.19 23.53
CA VAL A 97 -4.33 18.47 23.46
C VAL A 97 -5.04 19.52 22.60
N ALA A 98 -5.87 19.08 21.65
CA ALA A 98 -6.61 19.93 20.73
C ALA A 98 -8.02 19.34 20.56
N THR A 99 -8.93 19.75 21.45
CA THR A 99 -10.35 19.35 21.37
C THR A 99 -11.10 20.07 20.24
N GLN A 100 -10.60 21.23 19.82
CA GLN A 100 -11.09 22.05 18.71
C GLN A 100 -9.88 22.75 18.07
N GLY A 101 -9.84 22.87 16.74
CA GLY A 101 -8.77 23.60 16.06
C GLY A 101 -8.31 23.02 14.73
N HIS A 102 -7.15 23.48 14.28
CA HIS A 102 -6.56 23.15 12.99
C HIS A 102 -5.42 22.14 13.20
N VAL A 103 -5.50 20.97 12.56
CA VAL A 103 -4.52 19.89 12.70
C VAL A 103 -3.88 19.64 11.34
N VAL A 104 -2.56 19.82 11.28
CA VAL A 104 -1.77 19.47 10.10
C VAL A 104 -1.18 18.07 10.29
N VAL A 105 -1.48 17.14 9.39
CA VAL A 105 -0.90 15.79 9.42
C VAL A 105 0.21 15.68 8.38
N MET A 106 1.46 15.74 8.82
CA MET A 106 2.59 15.51 7.95
C MET A 106 2.79 14.02 7.68
N GLY A 107 2.62 13.61 6.42
CA GLY A 107 2.72 12.20 6.01
C GLY A 107 1.36 11.50 6.07
N GLY A 108 1.23 10.43 6.85
CA GLY A 108 -0.03 9.69 6.98
C GLY A 108 -0.39 8.88 5.74
N GLY A 109 0.56 8.08 5.23
CA GLY A 109 0.35 7.20 4.07
C GLY A 109 -0.98 6.44 4.17
N GLY A 110 -1.77 6.46 3.10
CA GLY A 110 -3.10 5.82 3.07
C GLY A 110 -4.22 6.54 3.83
N PHE A 111 -3.97 7.72 4.41
CA PHE A 111 -4.96 8.62 5.00
C PHE A 111 -5.76 8.05 6.19
N SER A 112 -5.29 6.99 6.86
CA SER A 112 -6.05 6.39 7.96
C SER A 112 -6.24 7.31 9.17
N LEU A 113 -5.20 8.03 9.59
CA LEU A 113 -5.32 9.02 10.67
C LEU A 113 -6.07 10.29 10.25
N PRO A 114 -5.73 10.96 9.13
CA PRO A 114 -6.47 12.15 8.68
C PRO A 114 -7.98 11.94 8.55
N LYS A 115 -8.42 10.83 7.94
CA LYS A 115 -9.85 10.54 7.79
C LYS A 115 -10.55 10.31 9.14
N TYR A 116 -9.86 9.68 10.10
CA TYR A 116 -10.41 9.46 11.44
C TYR A 116 -10.61 10.79 12.15
N LEU A 117 -9.59 11.66 12.15
CA LEU A 117 -9.65 12.97 12.80
C LEU A 117 -10.72 13.85 12.17
N ALA A 118 -10.80 13.90 10.83
CA ALA A 118 -11.82 14.68 10.12
C ALA A 118 -13.26 14.23 10.43
N THR A 119 -13.44 12.97 10.81
CA THR A 119 -14.77 12.41 11.15
C THR A 119 -15.10 12.55 12.63
N HIS A 120 -14.10 12.47 13.51
CA HIS A 120 -14.29 12.36 14.97
C HIS A 120 -13.93 13.60 15.78
N MET A 121 -13.24 14.59 15.20
CA MET A 121 -12.94 15.85 15.89
C MET A 121 -14.06 16.88 15.67
N THR A 122 -14.62 17.39 16.76
CA THR A 122 -15.65 18.43 16.70
C THR A 122 -15.04 19.77 16.31
N GLY A 123 -15.47 20.34 15.18
CA GLY A 123 -14.96 21.64 14.70
C GLY A 123 -13.49 21.61 14.29
N GLY A 124 -12.93 20.41 14.06
CA GLY A 124 -11.56 20.22 13.60
C GLY A 124 -11.45 20.47 12.10
N VAL A 125 -10.47 21.26 11.69
CA VAL A 125 -10.04 21.36 10.28
C VAL A 125 -8.75 20.58 10.14
N ILE A 126 -8.72 19.63 9.19
CA ILE A 126 -7.58 18.75 8.95
C ILE A 126 -6.93 19.13 7.62
N ASP A 127 -5.66 19.53 7.68
CA ASP A 127 -4.82 19.89 6.53
C ASP A 127 -3.71 18.86 6.26
#